data_AF-A0A412B3G4-F1
#
_entry.id   AF-A0A412B3G4-F1
#
_cell.length_a   1.000
_cell.length_b   1.000
_cell.length_c   1.000
_cell.angle_alpha   90.00
_cell.angle_beta   90.00
_cell.angle_gamma   90.00
#
_symmetry.space_group_name_H-M   'P 1'
#
loop_
_entity.id
_entity.type
_entity.pdbx_description
1 polymer ?
#
loop_
_entity_poly.entity_id
_entity_poly.type
_entity_poly.pdbx_seq_one_letter_code
_entity_poly.pdbx_strand_id
1 'polypeptide(L)'
;SANTINAVMYPDSEVPGGKNYPPEPLMILSHRGNPVDTERQGYWYLSSREHCICMLNGVTKPVLEESNYSVIVGRLKHLSLFDNLPINYLHSYIYVRGLVAQDIHRIDFQGVLPRIANDRGEWSMETATGAEPYQADREAQTETVRVMMYDTVWHYGCKWMCLVSGTTDEPKYGAAGWAMVEGNPDFSIDIESSNGWYFDAERFATTLTITGELYNRDVTAHILDADVEWTRDTGNVTEDNAWAVAHAETGKSLPLTVNDLGPNYMNMTGCKFIARVLLRDGQNNYETMNYITF
;
A
#
# COMPACT_ATOMS: atom_id res chain seq x y z
N SER A 1 -1.06 -25.69 -62.09
CA SER A 1 -0.66 -26.78 -61.18
C SER A 1 -1.32 -26.53 -59.84
N ALA A 2 -1.88 -27.56 -59.20
CA ALA A 2 -2.39 -27.44 -57.83
C ALA A 2 -1.22 -27.70 -56.86
N ASN A 3 -1.07 -26.85 -55.85
CA ASN A 3 -0.12 -27.11 -54.76
C ASN A 3 -0.70 -28.23 -53.89
N THR A 4 0.06 -29.30 -53.68
CA THR A 4 -0.35 -30.44 -52.83
C THR A 4 0.57 -30.53 -51.62
N ILE A 5 -0.01 -30.75 -50.43
CA ILE A 5 0.72 -31.08 -49.19
C ILE A 5 0.46 -32.55 -48.87
N ASN A 6 1.54 -33.29 -48.60
CA ASN A 6 1.45 -34.63 -48.00
C ASN A 6 1.64 -34.48 -46.49
N ALA A 7 0.60 -34.80 -45.71
CA ALA A 7 0.68 -34.86 -44.26
C ALA A 7 0.78 -36.33 -43.82
N VAL A 8 1.71 -36.62 -42.91
CA VAL A 8 1.84 -37.93 -42.26
C VAL A 8 1.32 -37.79 -40.84
N MET A 9 0.37 -38.65 -40.46
CA MET A 9 -0.16 -38.68 -39.10
C MET A 9 0.61 -39.68 -38.25
N TYR A 10 0.73 -39.40 -36.94
CA TYR A 10 1.27 -40.36 -35.98
C TYR A 10 0.39 -41.62 -35.93
N PRO A 11 0.92 -42.79 -35.50
CA PRO A 11 0.11 -43.98 -35.29
C PRO A 11 -1.04 -43.73 -34.30
N ASP A 12 -2.17 -44.39 -34.50
CA ASP A 12 -3.36 -44.27 -33.65
C ASP A 12 -3.07 -44.57 -32.17
N SER A 13 -2.15 -45.49 -31.89
CA SER A 13 -1.71 -45.84 -30.54
C SER A 13 -0.93 -44.73 -29.82
N GLU A 14 -0.46 -43.71 -30.53
CA GLU A 14 0.41 -42.66 -30.00
C GLU A 14 -0.31 -41.31 -29.81
N VAL A 15 -1.61 -41.23 -30.17
CA VAL A 15 -2.40 -40.02 -29.97
C VAL A 15 -3.32 -40.14 -28.74
N PRO A 16 -3.60 -39.05 -27.99
CA PRO A 16 -4.39 -39.09 -26.74
C PRO A 16 -5.80 -39.67 -26.86
N GLY A 17 -6.32 -39.89 -28.07
CA GLY A 17 -7.63 -40.50 -28.34
C GLY A 17 -7.58 -41.91 -28.93
N GLY A 18 -6.39 -42.52 -29.09
CA GLY A 18 -6.25 -43.88 -29.63
C GLY A 18 -6.63 -44.04 -31.10
N LYS A 19 -6.89 -42.94 -31.82
CA LYS A 19 -7.30 -42.91 -33.22
C LYS A 19 -7.07 -41.53 -33.85
N ASN A 20 -6.50 -41.50 -35.05
CA ASN A 20 -6.45 -40.31 -35.89
C ASN A 20 -7.63 -40.26 -36.85
N TYR A 21 -8.07 -39.05 -37.15
CA TYR A 21 -9.10 -38.78 -38.15
C TYR A 21 -8.46 -38.04 -39.32
N PRO A 22 -8.65 -38.49 -40.57
CA PRO A 22 -8.12 -37.79 -41.73
C PRO A 22 -8.77 -36.39 -41.86
N PRO A 23 -8.13 -35.44 -42.57
CA PRO A 23 -8.74 -34.15 -42.85
C PRO A 23 -10.06 -34.31 -43.60
N GLU A 24 -11.10 -33.63 -43.13
CA GLU A 24 -12.43 -33.64 -43.76
C GLU A 24 -12.56 -32.49 -44.78
N PRO A 25 -13.46 -32.61 -45.78
CA PRO A 25 -13.79 -31.50 -46.66
C PRO A 25 -14.15 -30.24 -45.87
N LEU A 26 -13.66 -29.07 -46.31
CA LEU A 26 -13.76 -27.76 -45.65
C LEU A 26 -12.89 -27.55 -44.41
N MET A 27 -12.06 -28.51 -44.00
CA MET A 27 -11.05 -28.28 -42.96
C MET A 27 -9.96 -27.33 -43.47
N ILE A 28 -9.89 -26.12 -42.89
CA ILE A 28 -8.89 -25.10 -43.23
C ILE A 28 -7.93 -24.94 -42.05
N LEU A 29 -6.68 -25.37 -42.22
CA LEU A 29 -5.61 -25.23 -41.21
C LEU A 29 -5.01 -23.82 -41.20
N SER A 30 -4.87 -23.22 -42.37
CA SER A 30 -4.41 -21.85 -42.58
C SER A 30 -4.77 -21.45 -44.01
N HIS A 31 -5.36 -20.27 -44.19
CA HIS A 31 -5.68 -19.73 -45.51
C HIS A 31 -5.13 -18.31 -45.61
N ARG A 32 -4.34 -18.04 -46.65
CA ARG A 32 -4.00 -16.68 -47.01
C ARG A 32 -5.20 -16.07 -47.73
N GLY A 33 -5.71 -15.01 -47.15
CA GLY A 33 -6.81 -14.21 -47.66
C GLY A 33 -6.58 -13.69 -49.07
N ASN A 34 -7.66 -13.24 -49.71
CA ASN A 34 -7.63 -12.75 -51.09
C ASN A 34 -6.79 -11.47 -51.17
N PRO A 35 -5.72 -11.41 -51.99
CA PRO A 35 -4.87 -10.22 -52.08
C PRO A 35 -5.57 -8.95 -52.58
N VAL A 36 -6.67 -9.10 -53.32
CA VAL A 36 -7.35 -7.99 -54.02
C VAL A 36 -8.63 -7.54 -53.30
N ASP A 37 -9.30 -8.46 -52.61
CA ASP A 37 -10.55 -8.19 -51.88
C ASP A 37 -10.23 -7.84 -50.42
N THR A 38 -10.39 -6.56 -50.08
CA THR A 38 -10.06 -5.98 -48.76
C THR A 38 -10.83 -6.61 -47.61
N GLU A 39 -12.05 -7.12 -47.83
CA GLU A 39 -12.83 -7.80 -46.78
C GLU A 39 -12.30 -9.21 -46.48
N ARG A 40 -11.53 -9.77 -47.41
CA ARG A 40 -10.99 -11.13 -47.33
C ARG A 40 -9.48 -11.16 -47.14
N GLN A 41 -8.85 -10.02 -46.86
CA GLN A 41 -7.41 -9.94 -46.59
C GLN A 41 -7.10 -10.31 -45.14
N GLY A 42 -6.66 -11.53 -44.91
CA GLY A 42 -6.17 -11.96 -43.60
C GLY A 42 -5.39 -13.26 -43.67
N TYR A 43 -4.66 -13.59 -42.62
CA TYR A 43 -3.84 -14.80 -42.57
C TYR A 43 -3.63 -15.25 -41.13
N TRP A 44 -3.95 -16.50 -40.85
CA TRP A 44 -3.60 -17.15 -39.59
C TRP A 44 -2.36 -18.01 -39.77
N TYR A 45 -1.43 -17.94 -38.83
CA TYR A 45 -0.31 -18.86 -38.77
C TYR A 45 0.07 -19.25 -37.35
N LEU A 46 0.55 -20.48 -37.24
CA LEU A 46 1.20 -21.03 -36.06
C LEU A 46 2.70 -21.12 -36.37
N SER A 47 3.55 -20.57 -35.50
CA SER A 47 4.99 -20.62 -35.70
C SER A 47 5.72 -21.06 -34.43
N SER A 48 6.27 -22.28 -34.48
CA SER A 48 7.12 -22.82 -33.41
C SER A 48 8.45 -22.05 -33.28
N ARG A 49 8.97 -21.53 -34.40
CA ARG A 49 10.18 -20.67 -34.39
C ARG A 49 9.95 -19.37 -33.63
N GLU A 50 8.75 -18.84 -33.76
CA GLU A 50 8.36 -17.56 -33.18
C GLU A 50 7.64 -17.70 -31.84
N HIS A 51 7.33 -18.94 -31.43
CA HIS A 51 6.59 -19.26 -30.21
C HIS A 51 5.25 -18.53 -30.09
N CYS A 52 4.50 -18.42 -31.20
CA CYS A 52 3.21 -17.74 -31.20
C CYS A 52 2.21 -18.28 -32.25
N ILE A 53 0.94 -18.01 -31.99
CA ILE A 53 -0.16 -18.07 -32.95
C ILE A 53 -0.53 -16.62 -33.30
N CYS A 54 -0.64 -16.31 -34.58
CA CYS A 54 -0.88 -14.95 -35.05
C CYS A 54 -2.00 -14.88 -36.07
N MET A 55 -2.80 -13.82 -35.98
CA MET A 55 -3.70 -13.35 -37.02
C MET A 55 -3.17 -12.05 -37.60
N LEU A 56 -3.03 -12.02 -38.92
CA LEU A 56 -2.71 -10.84 -39.69
C LEU A 56 -3.92 -10.37 -40.48
N ASN A 57 -4.14 -9.06 -40.54
CA ASN A 57 -5.17 -8.40 -41.36
C ASN A 57 -4.52 -7.49 -42.41
N GLY A 58 -5.18 -7.30 -43.56
CA GLY A 58 -4.70 -6.37 -44.59
C GLY A 58 -3.41 -6.82 -45.31
N VAL A 59 -3.17 -8.13 -45.39
CA VAL A 59 -1.97 -8.71 -46.00
C VAL A 59 -2.05 -8.65 -47.54
N THR A 60 -1.79 -7.47 -48.10
CA THR A 60 -1.89 -7.18 -49.55
C THR A 60 -0.62 -7.55 -50.33
N LYS A 61 0.52 -7.62 -49.63
CA LYS A 61 1.86 -7.85 -50.19
C LYS A 61 2.50 -9.08 -49.53
N PRO A 62 3.54 -9.68 -50.13
CA PRO A 62 4.30 -10.78 -49.51
C PRO A 62 5.25 -10.32 -48.39
N VAL A 63 5.23 -9.04 -48.01
CA VAL A 63 6.00 -8.47 -46.91
C VAL A 63 5.04 -8.12 -45.79
N LEU A 64 5.42 -8.46 -44.55
CA LEU A 64 4.62 -8.16 -43.37
C LEU A 64 4.93 -6.77 -42.86
N GLU A 65 3.90 -6.00 -42.58
CA GLU A 65 3.97 -4.70 -41.93
C GLU A 65 3.48 -4.85 -40.47
N GLU A 66 3.99 -4.03 -39.55
CA GLU A 66 3.52 -4.06 -38.14
C GLU A 66 2.00 -3.81 -38.05
N SER A 67 1.49 -2.99 -38.98
CA SER A 67 0.08 -2.69 -39.16
C SER A 67 -0.78 -3.93 -39.50
N ASN A 68 -0.18 -5.06 -39.89
CA ASN A 68 -0.91 -6.28 -40.17
C ASN A 68 -1.24 -7.09 -38.92
N TYR A 69 -0.45 -7.01 -37.84
CA TYR A 69 -0.68 -7.83 -36.64
C TYR A 69 -1.98 -7.42 -35.93
N SER A 70 -2.95 -8.34 -35.91
CA SER A 70 -4.26 -8.13 -35.29
C SER A 70 -4.44 -8.92 -34.00
N VAL A 71 -3.96 -10.17 -33.98
CA VAL A 71 -3.97 -11.06 -32.81
C VAL A 71 -2.62 -11.74 -32.69
N ILE A 72 -2.07 -11.80 -31.48
CA ILE A 72 -0.89 -12.62 -31.14
C ILE A 72 -1.21 -13.35 -29.84
N VAL A 73 -1.03 -14.67 -29.83
CA VAL A 73 -1.09 -15.51 -28.63
C VAL A 73 0.25 -16.23 -28.50
N GLY A 74 1.00 -15.94 -27.45
CA GLY A 74 2.37 -16.45 -27.23
C GLY A 74 3.38 -15.30 -27.09
N ARG A 75 4.61 -15.49 -27.56
CA ARG A 75 5.63 -14.43 -27.47
C ARG A 75 5.29 -13.27 -28.39
N LEU A 76 5.23 -12.06 -27.82
CA LEU A 76 4.99 -10.84 -28.58
C LEU A 76 6.13 -10.55 -29.56
N LYS A 77 5.78 -9.87 -30.65
CA LYS A 77 6.76 -9.30 -31.58
C LYS A 77 7.26 -7.98 -31.04
N HIS A 78 8.52 -7.63 -31.34
CA HIS A 78 9.07 -6.31 -31.09
C HIS A 78 8.46 -5.27 -32.05
N LEU A 79 7.15 -5.04 -31.92
CA LEU A 79 6.45 -3.99 -32.65
C LEU A 79 6.70 -2.66 -31.96
N SER A 80 6.86 -1.60 -32.73
CA SER A 80 7.01 -0.24 -32.19
C SER A 80 5.86 0.18 -31.26
N LEU A 81 4.68 -0.41 -31.44
CA LEU A 81 3.52 -0.25 -30.55
C LEU A 81 3.81 -0.60 -29.08
N PHE A 82 4.78 -1.48 -28.83
CA PHE A 82 5.13 -1.94 -27.48
C PHE A 82 6.36 -1.24 -26.90
N ASP A 83 6.92 -0.26 -27.61
CA ASP A 83 8.07 0.49 -27.12
C ASP A 83 7.72 1.25 -25.84
N ASN A 84 8.63 1.20 -24.86
CA ASN A 84 8.49 1.80 -23.52
C ASN A 84 7.38 1.19 -22.64
N LEU A 85 6.74 0.09 -23.06
CA LEU A 85 5.84 -0.68 -22.20
C LEU A 85 6.62 -1.71 -21.38
N PRO A 86 6.16 -2.05 -20.16
CA PRO A 86 6.79 -3.06 -19.31
C PRO A 86 6.50 -4.49 -19.79
N ILE A 87 6.90 -4.81 -21.03
CA ILE A 87 6.70 -6.11 -21.67
C ILE A 87 7.96 -6.97 -21.49
N ASN A 88 7.78 -8.17 -20.92
CA ASN A 88 8.81 -9.19 -20.85
C ASN A 88 8.68 -10.15 -22.03
N TYR A 89 9.44 -9.93 -23.10
CA TYR A 89 9.37 -10.75 -24.33
C TYR A 89 9.69 -12.26 -24.16
N LEU A 90 10.15 -12.70 -22.98
CA LEU A 90 10.32 -14.12 -22.68
C LEU A 90 9.00 -14.80 -22.30
N HIS A 91 8.00 -14.02 -21.84
CA HIS A 91 6.69 -14.51 -21.43
C HIS A 91 5.71 -14.60 -22.60
N SER A 92 4.68 -15.43 -22.43
CA SER A 92 3.54 -15.49 -23.33
C SER A 92 2.53 -14.41 -22.96
N TYR A 93 2.04 -13.68 -23.96
CA TYR A 93 0.97 -12.70 -23.84
C TYR A 93 -0.15 -13.02 -24.83
N ILE A 94 -1.28 -12.35 -24.62
CA ILE A 94 -2.33 -12.22 -25.62
C ILE A 94 -2.40 -10.74 -26.00
N TYR A 95 -2.13 -10.45 -27.27
CA TYR A 95 -2.38 -9.14 -27.87
C TYR A 95 -3.55 -9.27 -28.84
N VAL A 96 -4.52 -8.35 -28.71
CA VAL A 96 -5.63 -8.17 -29.66
C VAL A 96 -5.83 -6.68 -29.88
N ARG A 97 -6.09 -6.26 -31.12
CA ARG A 97 -6.34 -4.83 -31.44
C ARG A 97 -7.60 -4.26 -30.81
N GLY A 98 -8.62 -5.09 -30.65
CA GLY A 98 -9.86 -4.76 -29.98
C GLY A 98 -10.36 -6.00 -29.24
N LEU A 99 -10.81 -5.81 -28.01
CA LEU A 99 -11.38 -6.85 -27.18
C LEU A 99 -12.80 -6.45 -26.80
N VAL A 100 -13.77 -7.32 -27.08
CA VAL A 100 -15.12 -7.24 -26.53
C VAL A 100 -15.29 -8.46 -25.65
N ALA A 101 -15.47 -8.26 -24.36
CA ALA A 101 -15.58 -9.32 -23.36
C ALA A 101 -16.70 -8.98 -22.37
N GLN A 102 -17.40 -10.00 -21.89
CA GLN A 102 -18.43 -9.84 -20.86
C GLN A 102 -17.80 -9.67 -19.47
N ASP A 103 -16.84 -10.52 -19.12
CA ASP A 103 -16.14 -10.47 -17.83
C ASP A 103 -14.63 -10.67 -18.02
N ILE A 104 -13.82 -9.92 -17.25
CA ILE A 104 -12.35 -10.04 -17.19
C ILE A 104 -11.95 -10.12 -15.72
N HIS A 105 -11.44 -11.27 -15.29
CA HIS A 105 -10.89 -11.45 -13.94
C HIS A 105 -9.36 -11.37 -13.98
N ARG A 106 -8.78 -10.46 -13.18
CA ARG A 106 -7.33 -10.34 -13.02
C ARG A 106 -6.93 -11.03 -11.74
N ILE A 107 -6.10 -12.06 -11.85
CA ILE A 107 -5.58 -12.80 -10.71
C ILE A 107 -4.07 -12.63 -10.74
N ASP A 108 -3.48 -12.26 -9.61
CA ASP A 108 -2.03 -12.18 -9.50
C ASP A 108 -1.38 -13.58 -9.47
N PHE A 109 -0.04 -13.63 -9.43
CA PHE A 109 0.68 -14.89 -9.43
C PHE A 109 0.45 -15.76 -8.17
N GLN A 110 -0.17 -15.20 -7.13
CA GLN A 110 -0.50 -15.89 -5.88
C GLN A 110 -1.96 -16.34 -5.82
N GLY A 111 -2.77 -16.03 -6.85
CA GLY A 111 -4.18 -16.39 -6.87
C GLY A 111 -5.11 -15.32 -6.28
N VAL A 112 -4.63 -14.10 -6.02
CA VAL A 112 -5.40 -13.03 -5.37
C VAL A 112 -5.91 -12.01 -6.39
N LEU A 113 -7.13 -11.52 -6.20
CA LEU A 113 -7.68 -10.39 -6.95
C LEU A 113 -7.00 -9.09 -6.50
N PRO A 114 -6.35 -8.33 -7.41
CA PRO A 114 -5.75 -7.05 -7.07
C PRO A 114 -6.81 -6.08 -6.51
N ARG A 115 -6.56 -5.55 -5.32
CA ARG A 115 -7.41 -4.54 -4.69
C ARG A 115 -6.94 -3.14 -5.06
N ILE A 116 -7.86 -2.24 -5.35
CA ILE A 116 -7.57 -0.87 -5.75
C ILE A 116 -8.08 0.10 -4.68
N ALA A 117 -7.26 1.06 -4.28
CA ALA A 117 -7.69 2.12 -3.37
C ALA A 117 -8.70 3.04 -4.08
N ASN A 118 -9.86 3.26 -3.45
CA ASN A 118 -10.82 4.28 -3.85
C ASN A 118 -10.66 5.48 -2.91
N ASP A 119 -10.11 6.59 -3.42
CA ASP A 119 -9.91 7.80 -2.61
C ASP A 119 -11.25 8.55 -2.45
N ARG A 120 -11.72 8.65 -1.20
CA ARG A 120 -12.98 9.30 -0.83
C ARG A 120 -12.78 10.73 -0.32
N GLY A 121 -11.56 11.28 -0.40
CA GLY A 121 -11.23 12.61 0.10
C GLY A 121 -11.16 12.68 1.62
N GLU A 122 -11.42 13.85 2.19
CA GLU A 122 -11.41 14.07 3.64
C GLU A 122 -12.49 13.23 4.35
N TRP A 123 -12.15 12.67 5.50
CA TRP A 123 -13.08 11.95 6.34
C TRP A 123 -14.18 12.89 6.85
N SER A 124 -15.42 12.43 6.83
CA SER A 124 -16.54 13.17 7.41
C SER A 124 -17.54 12.23 8.08
N MET A 125 -18.11 12.71 9.20
CA MET A 125 -19.17 11.99 9.89
C MET A 125 -20.44 11.84 9.03
N GLU A 126 -20.72 12.83 8.20
CA GLU A 126 -21.84 12.80 7.25
C GLU A 126 -21.72 11.63 6.26
N THR A 127 -20.52 11.41 5.69
CA THR A 127 -20.30 10.27 4.78
C THR A 127 -20.37 8.95 5.52
N ALA A 128 -19.76 8.86 6.71
CA ALA A 128 -19.75 7.63 7.50
C ALA A 128 -21.13 7.16 7.95
N THR A 129 -22.09 8.08 8.15
CA THR A 129 -23.48 7.77 8.53
C THR A 129 -24.49 7.92 7.39
N GLY A 130 -24.01 8.29 6.20
CA GLY A 130 -24.83 8.56 5.03
C GLY A 130 -25.28 7.31 4.26
N ALA A 131 -25.86 7.54 3.08
CA ALA A 131 -26.33 6.46 2.21
C ALA A 131 -25.19 5.62 1.60
N GLU A 132 -24.00 6.19 1.45
CA GLU A 132 -22.82 5.55 0.85
C GLU A 132 -21.63 5.56 1.83
N PRO A 133 -21.71 4.80 2.94
CA PRO A 133 -20.67 4.79 3.98
C PRO A 133 -19.38 4.11 3.49
N TYR A 134 -18.27 4.40 4.17
CA TYR A 134 -16.94 3.90 3.81
C TYR A 134 -16.88 2.37 3.82
N GLN A 135 -16.30 1.79 2.76
CA GLN A 135 -16.24 0.34 2.58
C GLN A 135 -14.83 -0.21 2.76
N ALA A 136 -14.69 -1.25 3.56
CA ALA A 136 -13.45 -2.00 3.66
C ALA A 136 -13.21 -2.84 2.42
N ASP A 137 -14.26 -3.35 1.79
CA ASP A 137 -14.21 -4.07 0.53
C ASP A 137 -15.51 -3.88 -0.27
N ARG A 138 -15.39 -3.56 -1.56
CA ARG A 138 -16.53 -3.43 -2.47
C ARG A 138 -16.12 -3.87 -3.87
N GLU A 139 -16.93 -4.72 -4.48
CA GLU A 139 -16.80 -4.99 -5.91
C GLU A 139 -17.28 -3.76 -6.69
N ALA A 140 -16.39 -3.17 -7.48
CA ALA A 140 -16.72 -2.07 -8.37
C ALA A 140 -16.59 -2.54 -9.82
N GLN A 141 -17.64 -2.30 -10.60
CA GLN A 141 -17.60 -2.46 -12.04
C GLN A 141 -17.06 -1.15 -12.64
N THR A 142 -15.84 -1.19 -13.16
CA THR A 142 -15.40 -0.21 -14.16
C THR A 142 -16.01 -0.58 -15.51
N GLU A 143 -16.02 0.32 -16.50
CA GLU A 143 -16.64 0.09 -17.81
C GLU A 143 -16.21 -1.23 -18.49
N THR A 144 -15.06 -1.81 -18.12
CA THR A 144 -14.49 -3.01 -18.74
C THR A 144 -14.00 -4.10 -17.77
N VAL A 145 -13.89 -3.82 -16.47
CA VAL A 145 -13.26 -4.74 -15.51
C VAL A 145 -13.96 -4.69 -14.15
N ARG A 146 -14.17 -5.85 -13.54
CA ARG A 146 -14.55 -5.94 -12.12
C ARG A 146 -13.30 -5.91 -11.26
N VAL A 147 -13.26 -4.97 -10.32
CA VAL A 147 -12.14 -4.80 -9.40
C VAL A 147 -12.67 -4.81 -7.97
N MET A 148 -11.87 -5.34 -7.05
CA MET A 148 -12.13 -5.16 -5.63
C MET A 148 -11.55 -3.81 -5.22
N MET A 149 -12.36 -2.99 -4.56
CA MET A 149 -11.94 -1.69 -4.05
C MET A 149 -12.06 -1.63 -2.54
N TYR A 150 -11.20 -0.83 -1.92
CA TYR A 150 -11.34 -0.42 -0.53
C TYR A 150 -11.29 1.10 -0.46
N ASP A 151 -12.10 1.69 0.41
CA ASP A 151 -12.12 3.14 0.57
C ASP A 151 -10.90 3.59 1.37
N THR A 152 -10.33 4.71 0.92
CA THR A 152 -9.31 5.46 1.64
C THR A 152 -9.79 6.88 1.86
N VAL A 153 -9.40 7.48 2.98
CA VAL A 153 -9.74 8.86 3.34
C VAL A 153 -8.52 9.61 3.81
N TRP A 154 -8.56 10.93 3.71
CA TRP A 154 -7.61 11.83 4.36
C TRP A 154 -8.18 12.31 5.68
N HIS A 155 -7.34 12.42 6.71
CA HIS A 155 -7.71 13.04 7.97
C HIS A 155 -6.46 13.54 8.69
N TYR A 156 -6.46 14.81 9.13
CA TYR A 156 -5.30 15.48 9.75
C TYR A 156 -3.98 15.31 8.95
N GLY A 157 -4.06 15.31 7.61
CA GLY A 157 -2.89 15.18 6.73
C GLY A 157 -2.33 13.75 6.60
N CYS A 158 -3.00 12.75 7.17
CA CYS A 158 -2.67 11.34 6.97
C CYS A 158 -3.77 10.65 6.16
N LYS A 159 -3.37 9.70 5.31
CA LYS A 159 -4.27 8.82 4.56
C LYS A 159 -4.53 7.54 5.34
N TRP A 160 -5.80 7.16 5.40
CA TRP A 160 -6.30 6.02 6.15
C TRP A 160 -7.06 5.07 5.23
N MET A 161 -6.80 3.78 5.38
CA MET A 161 -7.52 2.68 4.73
C MET A 161 -8.64 2.18 5.63
N CYS A 162 -9.84 2.04 5.08
CA CYS A 162 -10.97 1.45 5.77
C CYS A 162 -10.76 -0.06 5.97
N LEU A 163 -10.86 -0.52 7.22
CA LEU A 163 -10.74 -1.94 7.60
C LEU A 163 -12.10 -2.59 7.90
N VAL A 164 -13.09 -1.78 8.29
CA VAL A 164 -14.44 -2.24 8.64
C VAL A 164 -15.47 -1.44 7.84
N SER A 165 -16.18 -2.12 6.93
CA SER A 165 -17.25 -1.50 6.16
C SER A 165 -18.32 -0.90 7.06
N GLY A 166 -18.71 0.34 6.77
CA GLY A 166 -19.70 1.08 7.56
C GLY A 166 -19.17 1.64 8.88
N THR A 167 -17.85 1.69 9.08
CA THR A 167 -17.28 2.27 10.30
C THR A 167 -17.67 3.74 10.46
N THR A 168 -18.19 4.07 11.64
CA THR A 168 -18.45 5.46 12.08
C THR A 168 -17.31 6.01 12.92
N ASP A 169 -16.30 5.20 13.22
CA ASP A 169 -15.15 5.65 13.99
C ASP A 169 -14.40 6.72 13.19
N GLU A 170 -13.91 7.74 13.89
CA GLU A 170 -12.99 8.71 13.32
C GLU A 170 -11.61 8.05 13.12
N PRO A 171 -10.91 8.26 11.99
CA PRO A 171 -9.56 7.76 11.79
C PRO A 171 -8.59 8.35 12.83
N LYS A 172 -7.96 7.49 13.62
CA LYS A 172 -6.96 7.86 14.63
C LYS A 172 -6.21 6.62 15.11
N TYR A 173 -5.13 6.85 15.86
CA TYR A 173 -4.41 5.78 16.54
C TYR A 173 -5.38 4.97 17.42
N GLY A 174 -5.29 3.64 17.32
CA GLY A 174 -6.14 2.71 18.06
C GLY A 174 -7.57 2.54 17.54
N ALA A 175 -7.97 3.21 16.45
CA ALA A 175 -9.28 2.99 15.83
C ALA A 175 -9.30 1.66 15.05
N ALA A 176 -10.17 0.71 15.44
CA ALA A 176 -10.24 -0.61 14.82
C ALA A 176 -10.71 -0.57 13.35
N GLY A 177 -11.46 0.47 12.97
CA GLY A 177 -11.99 0.64 11.62
C GLY A 177 -11.00 1.19 10.59
N TRP A 178 -9.80 1.63 11.01
CA TRP A 178 -8.88 2.38 10.15
C TRP A 178 -7.42 1.95 10.32
N ALA A 179 -6.68 1.91 9.22
CA ALA A 179 -5.22 1.78 9.22
C ALA A 179 -4.58 2.96 8.49
N MET A 180 -3.60 3.62 9.11
CA MET A 180 -2.81 4.66 8.45
C MET A 180 -1.93 4.00 7.37
N VAL A 181 -1.97 4.53 6.15
CA VAL A 181 -1.22 4.00 4.99
C VAL A 181 -0.25 5.00 4.38
N GLU A 182 -0.45 6.29 4.61
CA GLU A 182 0.40 7.37 4.10
C GLU A 182 0.28 8.60 5.03
N GLY A 183 1.34 9.39 5.21
CA GLY A 183 1.34 10.59 6.05
C GLY A 183 2.54 10.65 7.00
N ASN A 184 2.39 11.33 8.14
CA ASN A 184 3.41 11.42 9.18
C ASN A 184 3.26 10.26 10.18
N PRO A 185 4.16 9.24 10.17
CA PRO A 185 4.07 8.12 11.10
C PRO A 185 4.80 8.39 12.43
N ASP A 186 5.46 9.54 12.58
CA ASP A 186 6.35 9.79 13.70
C ASP A 186 5.54 10.07 14.97
N PHE A 187 5.88 9.36 16.04
CA PHE A 187 5.45 9.66 17.39
C PHE A 187 6.45 10.61 18.04
N SER A 188 5.95 11.71 18.61
CA SER A 188 6.73 12.65 19.40
C SER A 188 6.13 12.83 20.79
N ILE A 189 6.97 13.20 21.75
CA ILE A 189 6.55 13.55 23.11
C ILE A 189 7.16 14.89 23.50
N ASP A 190 6.41 15.66 24.28
CA ASP A 190 6.87 16.92 24.86
C ASP A 190 6.53 16.98 26.35
N ILE A 191 7.19 17.87 27.06
CA ILE A 191 6.91 18.16 28.47
C ILE A 191 6.40 19.59 28.54
N GLU A 192 5.26 19.81 29.18
CA GLU A 192 4.70 21.12 29.49
C GLU A 192 4.77 21.40 30.99
N SER A 193 4.96 22.67 31.35
CA SER A 193 5.00 23.12 32.76
C SER A 193 3.80 23.99 33.08
N SER A 194 3.09 23.68 34.18
CA SER A 194 1.93 24.45 34.64
C SER A 194 2.25 25.89 35.07
N ASN A 195 3.53 26.18 35.34
CA ASN A 195 4.00 27.50 35.77
C ASN A 195 4.95 28.15 34.74
N GLY A 196 4.93 27.68 33.48
CA GLY A 196 5.86 28.11 32.44
C GLY A 196 7.29 27.63 32.68
N TRP A 197 8.26 28.21 31.96
CA TRP A 197 9.66 27.79 31.97
C TRP A 197 10.62 28.74 32.71
N TYR A 198 10.08 29.81 33.28
CA TYR A 198 10.85 30.74 34.09
C TYR A 198 10.55 30.47 35.56
N PHE A 199 11.52 29.91 36.26
CA PHE A 199 11.35 29.50 37.66
C PHE A 199 12.14 30.42 38.58
N ASP A 200 11.47 30.87 39.64
CA ASP A 200 12.09 31.56 40.77
C ASP A 200 12.20 30.56 41.92
N ALA A 201 13.36 30.49 42.56
CA ALA A 201 13.60 29.64 43.73
C ALA A 201 12.59 29.87 44.86
N GLU A 202 12.06 31.09 45.02
CA GLU A 202 11.04 31.41 46.03
C GLU A 202 9.61 30.99 45.60
N ARG A 203 9.39 30.64 44.32
CA ARG A 203 8.07 30.32 43.73
C ARG A 203 8.12 29.12 42.77
N PHE A 204 8.96 28.14 43.06
CA PHE A 204 9.31 27.06 42.13
C PHE A 204 8.18 26.06 41.81
N ALA A 205 7.17 25.94 42.67
CA ALA A 205 6.15 24.87 42.54
C ALA A 205 5.52 24.83 41.14
N THR A 206 5.64 23.68 40.46
CA THR A 206 5.07 23.44 39.12
C THR A 206 4.68 21.98 38.95
N THR A 207 3.91 21.67 37.92
CA THR A 207 3.65 20.29 37.49
C THR A 207 4.12 20.15 36.05
N LEU A 208 5.04 19.21 35.83
CA LEU A 208 5.46 18.81 34.49
C LEU A 208 4.47 17.76 33.96
N THR A 209 3.94 17.99 32.76
CA THR A 209 2.96 17.09 32.13
C THR A 209 3.50 16.63 30.78
N ILE A 210 3.47 15.32 30.53
CA ILE A 210 3.86 14.76 29.25
C ILE A 210 2.68 14.86 28.28
N THR A 211 2.94 15.36 27.08
CA THR A 211 2.05 15.26 25.93
C THR A 211 2.68 14.37 24.86
N GLY A 212 1.86 13.70 24.06
CA GLY A 212 2.31 12.86 22.96
C GLY A 212 1.49 13.09 21.71
N GLU A 213 2.16 13.18 20.56
CA GLU A 213 1.54 13.40 19.26
C GLU A 213 1.91 12.28 18.29
N LEU A 214 0.91 11.69 17.63
CA LEU A 214 1.07 10.71 16.56
C LEU A 214 0.01 10.96 15.48
N TYR A 215 0.39 10.85 14.21
CA TYR A 215 -0.48 11.14 13.07
C TYR A 215 -1.06 12.57 13.13
N ASN A 216 -0.25 13.53 13.59
CA ASN A 216 -0.62 14.94 13.81
C ASN A 216 -1.81 15.12 14.78
N ARG A 217 -1.97 14.20 15.73
CA ARG A 217 -3.01 14.25 16.76
C ARG A 217 -2.45 13.90 18.12
N ASP A 218 -3.04 14.51 19.15
CA ASP A 218 -2.80 14.16 20.54
C ASP A 218 -3.20 12.70 20.81
N VAL A 219 -2.24 11.90 21.25
CA VAL A 219 -2.39 10.51 21.68
C VAL A 219 -1.98 10.31 23.15
N THR A 220 -1.88 11.39 23.93
CA THR A 220 -1.44 11.38 25.34
C THR A 220 -2.25 10.40 26.19
N ALA A 221 -3.56 10.26 25.91
CA ALA A 221 -4.42 9.31 26.60
C ALA A 221 -4.05 7.83 26.36
N HIS A 222 -3.34 7.52 25.28
CA HIS A 222 -2.86 6.18 24.95
C HIS A 222 -1.52 5.82 25.61
N ILE A 223 -0.84 6.82 26.19
CA ILE A 223 0.34 6.60 27.03
C ILE A 223 -0.14 6.19 28.43
N LEU A 224 0.18 4.98 28.85
CA LEU A 224 -0.17 4.50 30.19
C LEU A 224 0.78 5.12 31.22
N ASP A 225 0.26 5.42 32.41
CA ASP A 225 1.09 5.99 33.48
C ASP A 225 2.21 5.04 33.93
N ALA A 226 1.97 3.73 33.86
CA ALA A 226 2.99 2.71 34.16
C ALA A 226 4.11 2.62 33.11
N ASP A 227 3.91 3.22 31.93
CA ASP A 227 4.86 3.22 30.83
C ASP A 227 5.67 4.54 30.78
N VAL A 228 5.59 5.35 31.84
CA VAL A 228 6.34 6.60 32.00
C VAL A 228 7.40 6.44 33.09
N GLU A 229 8.63 6.79 32.74
CA GLU A 229 9.76 6.85 33.66
C GLU A 229 10.30 8.29 33.69
N TRP A 230 10.40 8.85 34.90
CA TRP A 230 11.04 10.14 35.13
C TRP A 230 12.42 9.94 35.73
N THR A 231 13.40 10.63 35.16
CA THR A 231 14.73 10.74 35.75
C THR A 231 15.14 12.20 35.85
N ARG A 232 16.13 12.45 36.69
CA ARG A 232 16.66 13.77 36.95
C ARG A 232 18.17 13.73 36.81
N ASP A 233 18.77 14.82 36.33
CA ASP A 233 20.22 14.98 36.29
C ASP A 233 20.61 16.31 36.94
N THR A 234 21.18 16.19 38.14
CA THR A 234 21.79 17.27 38.93
C THR A 234 23.33 17.18 38.93
N GLY A 235 23.90 16.15 38.29
CA GLY A 235 25.31 15.77 38.40
C GLY A 235 25.64 14.91 39.63
N ASN A 236 24.67 14.63 40.52
CA ASN A 236 24.86 13.71 41.65
C ASN A 236 24.01 12.44 41.46
N VAL A 237 24.63 11.42 40.86
CA VAL A 237 24.01 10.13 40.53
C VAL A 237 23.31 9.48 41.73
N THR A 238 23.82 9.62 42.95
CA THR A 238 23.21 8.99 44.13
C THR A 238 21.89 9.65 44.49
N GLU A 239 21.85 10.98 44.48
CA GLU A 239 20.63 11.74 44.76
C GLU A 239 19.62 11.61 43.63
N ASP A 240 20.08 11.60 42.38
CA ASP A 240 19.23 11.45 41.19
C ASP A 240 18.55 10.08 41.13
N ASN A 241 19.27 9.01 41.48
CA ASN A 241 18.67 7.68 41.60
C ASN A 241 17.64 7.60 42.74
N ALA A 242 17.94 8.21 43.89
CA ALA A 242 16.98 8.25 45.01
C ALA A 242 15.73 9.06 44.64
N TRP A 243 15.89 10.16 43.91
CA TRP A 243 14.80 10.98 43.41
C TRP A 243 13.92 10.21 42.40
N ALA A 244 14.54 9.48 41.45
CA ALA A 244 13.82 8.68 40.47
C ALA A 244 12.98 7.57 41.14
N VAL A 245 13.49 6.92 42.19
CA VAL A 245 12.74 5.93 42.97
C VAL A 245 11.59 6.57 43.73
N ALA A 246 11.78 7.75 44.32
CA ALA A 246 10.73 8.47 45.04
C ALA A 246 9.58 8.95 44.14
N HIS A 247 9.86 9.16 42.86
CA HIS A 247 8.90 9.59 41.84
C HIS A 247 8.51 8.46 40.86
N ALA A 248 8.89 7.22 41.16
CA ALA A 248 8.40 6.07 40.42
C ALA A 248 6.86 6.04 40.47
N GLU A 249 6.24 5.59 39.38
CA GLU A 249 4.78 5.47 39.27
C GLU A 249 3.98 6.79 39.31
N THR A 250 4.66 7.95 39.26
CA THR A 250 4.00 9.27 39.16
C THR A 250 3.24 9.47 37.84
N GLY A 251 3.55 8.67 36.83
CA GLY A 251 2.85 8.68 35.55
C GLY A 251 3.14 9.93 34.72
N LYS A 252 2.17 10.33 33.91
CA LYS A 252 2.32 11.46 32.96
C LYS A 252 2.42 12.84 33.61
N SER A 253 2.13 12.97 34.90
CA SER A 253 2.03 14.26 35.59
C SER A 253 2.91 14.28 36.84
N LEU A 254 4.02 15.00 36.77
CA LEU A 254 5.04 15.08 37.80
C LEU A 254 4.96 16.42 38.55
N PRO A 255 4.40 16.46 39.77
CA PRO A 255 4.46 17.64 40.61
C PRO A 255 5.88 17.83 41.14
N LEU A 256 6.40 19.05 41.00
CA LEU A 256 7.73 19.45 41.44
C LEU A 256 7.66 20.56 42.48
N THR A 257 8.52 20.43 43.49
CA THR A 257 8.76 21.39 44.56
C THR A 257 10.24 21.72 44.65
N VAL A 258 10.61 22.71 45.46
CA VAL A 258 12.02 23.10 45.62
C VAL A 258 12.89 21.94 46.12
N ASN A 259 12.32 20.98 46.84
CA ASN A 259 13.04 19.80 47.33
C ASN A 259 13.50 18.89 46.18
N ASP A 260 12.79 18.94 45.05
CA ASP A 260 13.06 18.14 43.85
C ASP A 260 14.25 18.67 43.04
N LEU A 261 14.78 19.84 43.40
CA LEU A 261 16.01 20.38 42.83
C LEU A 261 17.28 19.86 43.53
N GLY A 262 17.12 19.19 44.67
CA GLY A 262 18.24 18.72 45.50
C GLY A 262 18.78 19.78 46.46
N PRO A 263 19.52 19.39 47.51
CA PRO A 263 19.95 20.27 48.59
C PRO A 263 20.96 21.35 48.17
N ASN A 264 21.64 21.16 47.03
CA ASN A 264 22.67 22.08 46.53
C ASN A 264 22.19 22.95 45.36
N TYR A 265 20.88 23.01 45.10
CA TYR A 265 20.33 23.68 43.91
C TYR A 265 20.72 25.15 43.77
N MET A 266 20.90 25.88 44.89
CA MET A 266 21.33 27.28 44.88
C MET A 266 22.73 27.50 44.30
N ASN A 267 23.56 26.45 44.24
CA ASN A 267 24.90 26.49 43.65
C ASN A 267 24.94 25.88 42.23
N MET A 268 23.78 25.53 41.67
CA MET A 268 23.64 24.94 40.33
C MET A 268 23.04 25.95 39.36
N THR A 269 23.34 25.79 38.06
CA THR A 269 22.80 26.66 36.99
C THR A 269 21.51 26.13 36.37
N GLY A 270 21.04 24.98 36.82
CA GLY A 270 19.84 24.33 36.32
C GLY A 270 19.77 22.84 36.68
N CYS A 271 18.60 22.25 36.50
CA CYS A 271 18.34 20.82 36.69
C CYS A 271 17.63 20.27 35.45
N LYS A 272 18.06 19.10 34.99
CA LYS A 272 17.39 18.40 33.89
C LYS A 272 16.37 17.42 34.43
N PHE A 273 15.17 17.44 33.86
CA PHE A 273 14.15 16.42 34.07
C PHE A 273 13.93 15.73 32.74
N ILE A 274 14.01 14.40 32.75
CA ILE A 274 13.99 13.56 31.56
C ILE A 274 12.80 12.62 31.69
N ALA A 275 11.93 12.62 30.68
CA ALA A 275 10.80 11.71 30.59
C ALA A 275 11.09 10.65 29.52
N ARG A 276 10.98 9.39 29.91
CA ARG A 276 11.05 8.24 29.00
C ARG A 276 9.67 7.60 28.96
N VAL A 277 9.15 7.42 27.76
CA VAL A 277 7.76 7.02 27.53
C VAL A 277 7.72 5.87 26.54
N LEU A 278 6.94 4.84 26.84
CA LEU A 278 6.60 3.80 25.87
C LEU A 278 5.17 3.99 25.36
N LEU A 279 5.02 4.21 24.06
CA LEU A 279 3.75 4.00 23.37
C LEU A 279 3.69 2.54 22.92
N ARG A 280 2.60 1.83 23.23
CA ARG A 280 2.47 0.39 22.90
C ARG A 280 2.02 0.16 21.45
N ASP A 281 2.79 0.69 20.51
CA ASP A 281 2.60 0.56 19.07
C ASP A 281 3.48 -0.54 18.43
N GLY A 282 4.26 -1.25 19.26
CA GLY A 282 5.22 -2.27 18.82
C GLY A 282 6.63 -1.73 18.55
N GLN A 283 6.89 -0.44 18.82
CA GLN A 283 8.21 0.19 18.77
C GLN A 283 8.88 0.26 20.16
N ASN A 284 10.12 0.76 20.19
CA ASN A 284 10.90 0.96 21.41
C ASN A 284 10.48 2.23 22.18
N ASN A 285 11.01 2.42 23.39
CA ASN A 285 10.77 3.62 24.20
C ASN A 285 11.25 4.91 23.48
N TYR A 286 10.52 5.98 23.74
CA TYR A 286 10.78 7.35 23.28
C TYR A 286 11.24 8.21 24.46
N GLU A 287 12.09 9.19 24.21
CA GLU A 287 12.72 10.00 25.26
C GLU A 287 12.64 11.49 24.91
N THR A 288 12.29 12.32 25.89
CA THR A 288 12.35 13.77 25.80
C THR A 288 12.94 14.35 27.08
N MET A 289 13.62 15.48 26.95
CA MET A 289 14.37 16.11 28.03
C MET A 289 13.96 17.57 28.14
N ASN A 290 13.78 18.05 29.36
CA ASN A 290 13.63 19.46 29.63
C ASN A 290 14.71 19.95 30.61
N TYR A 291 15.16 21.19 30.41
CA TYR A 291 16.15 21.86 31.23
C TYR A 291 15.53 23.05 31.94
N ILE A 292 15.44 22.96 33.26
CA ILE A 292 14.96 24.05 34.10
C ILE A 292 16.16 24.85 34.59
N THR A 293 16.24 26.11 34.16
CA THR A 293 17.22 27.10 34.65
C THR A 293 16.64 27.89 35.82
N PHE A 294 17.48 28.22 36.79
CA PHE A 294 17.16 29.07 37.95
C PHE A 294 18.24 30.14 38.13
#